data_AF-A0A259MDM3-F1
#
_entry.id   AF-A0A259MDM3-F1
#
_cell.length_a   1.000
_cell.length_b   1.000
_cell.length_c   1.000
_cell.angle_alpha   90.00
_cell.angle_beta   90.00
_cell.angle_gamma   90.00
#
_symmetry.space_group_name_H-M   'P 1'
#
loop_
_entity.id
_entity.type
_entity.pdbx_description
1 polymer ?
#
loop_
_entity_poly.entity_id
_entity_poly.type
_entity_poly.pdbx_seq_one_letter_code
_entity_poly.pdbx_strand_id
1 'polypeptide(L)'
;MRTLIFVALLSLAACSINSQYSEPWTVRTVKHSYDARDACLVKHAASYAVDGSDASSVGRSVSSSCEAETNALIASSNPHNDPTVTAAIRQDSEFRATGFVLKARGQYN
;
A
#
# COMPACT_ATOMS: atom_id res chain seq x y z
N MET A 1 4.88 -46.58 -27.91
CA MET A 1 5.40 -45.22 -28.18
C MET A 1 4.30 -44.18 -28.36
N ARG A 2 3.18 -44.48 -29.05
CA ARG A 2 2.09 -43.52 -29.28
C ARG A 2 1.34 -43.11 -28.00
N THR A 3 1.11 -44.03 -27.06
CA THR A 3 0.36 -43.80 -25.81
C THR A 3 1.13 -42.99 -24.76
N LEU A 4 2.46 -43.11 -24.71
CA LEU A 4 3.31 -42.35 -23.77
C LEU A 4 3.37 -40.85 -24.11
N ILE A 5 3.23 -40.50 -25.40
CA ILE A 5 3.22 -39.11 -25.87
C ILE A 5 1.93 -38.40 -25.44
N PHE A 6 0.79 -39.10 -25.44
CA PHE A 6 -0.50 -38.52 -25.00
C PHE A 6 -0.53 -38.23 -23.49
N VAL A 7 0.09 -39.08 -22.66
CA VAL A 7 0.17 -38.85 -21.21
C VAL A 7 1.10 -37.69 -20.87
N ALA A 8 2.21 -37.55 -21.61
CA ALA A 8 3.15 -36.44 -21.42
C ALA A 8 2.58 -35.08 -21.85
N LEU A 9 1.67 -35.03 -22.83
CA LEU A 9 1.02 -33.79 -23.26
C LEU A 9 -0.11 -33.34 -22.32
N LEU A 10 -0.77 -34.26 -21.62
CA LEU A 10 -1.82 -33.91 -20.64
C LEU A 10 -1.25 -33.27 -19.36
N SER A 11 -0.02 -33.59 -18.98
CA SER A 11 0.61 -33.08 -17.75
C SER A 11 1.16 -31.66 -17.86
N LEU A 12 1.31 -31.10 -19.07
CA LEU A 12 1.71 -29.68 -19.24
C LEU A 12 0.53 -28.69 -19.18
N ALA A 13 -0.72 -29.14 -19.25
CA ALA A 13 -1.89 -28.26 -19.15
C ALA A 13 -2.31 -27.94 -17.71
N ALA A 14 -1.77 -28.66 -16.71
CA ALA A 14 -2.11 -28.47 -15.30
C ALA A 14 -1.44 -27.24 -14.65
N CYS A 15 -0.48 -26.60 -15.33
CA CYS A 15 0.17 -25.37 -14.89
C CYS A 15 -0.33 -24.17 -15.68
N SER A 16 -1.64 -23.96 -15.78
CA SER A 16 -2.13 -22.71 -16.32
C SER A 16 -3.39 -22.23 -15.61
N ILE A 17 -3.25 -21.05 -15.02
CA ILE A 17 -4.32 -20.08 -14.76
C ILE A 17 -5.21 -20.44 -13.57
N ASN A 18 -4.74 -20.11 -12.37
CA ASN A 18 -5.63 -19.73 -11.28
C ASN A 18 -6.22 -18.33 -11.59
N SER A 19 -7.11 -18.24 -12.59
CA SER A 19 -7.94 -17.04 -12.81
C SER A 19 -9.02 -16.87 -11.72
N GLN A 20 -9.09 -17.80 -10.76
CA GLN A 20 -10.11 -17.82 -9.71
C GLN A 20 -9.80 -16.94 -8.50
N TYR A 21 -8.66 -16.26 -8.47
CA TYR A 21 -8.45 -15.14 -7.55
C TYR A 21 -8.96 -13.85 -8.20
N SER A 22 -10.27 -13.78 -8.47
CA SER A 22 -10.92 -12.48 -8.53
C SER A 22 -10.63 -11.81 -7.19
N GLU A 23 -9.94 -10.66 -7.18
CA GLU A 23 -9.63 -9.95 -5.94
C GLU A 23 -10.90 -9.87 -5.09
N PRO A 24 -10.91 -10.47 -3.89
CA PRO A 24 -12.05 -10.37 -3.00
C PRO A 24 -12.41 -8.90 -2.82
N TRP A 25 -13.70 -8.58 -2.71
CA TRP A 25 -14.15 -7.19 -2.54
C TRP A 25 -13.41 -6.48 -1.40
N THR A 26 -13.05 -7.23 -0.35
CA THR A 26 -12.23 -6.76 0.78
C THR A 26 -10.84 -6.30 0.36
N VAL A 27 -10.16 -7.04 -0.51
CA VAL A 27 -8.83 -6.68 -1.05
C VAL A 27 -8.93 -5.39 -1.86
N ARG A 28 -9.97 -5.26 -2.69
CA ARG A 28 -10.21 -4.03 -3.47
C ARG A 28 -10.48 -2.83 -2.56
N THR A 29 -11.29 -2.99 -1.53
CA THR A 29 -11.61 -1.93 -0.56
C THR A 29 -10.36 -1.50 0.20
N VAL A 30 -9.56 -2.46 0.70
CA VAL A 30 -8.30 -2.18 1.40
C VAL A 30 -7.34 -1.43 0.47
N LYS A 31 -7.20 -1.88 -0.78
CA LYS A 31 -6.38 -1.18 -1.77
C LYS A 31 -6.85 0.26 -1.99
N HIS A 32 -8.15 0.49 -2.13
CA HIS A 32 -8.69 1.84 -2.29
C HIS A 32 -8.38 2.73 -1.07
N SER A 33 -8.47 2.19 0.15
CA SER A 33 -8.09 2.94 1.36
C SER A 33 -6.60 3.29 1.40
N TYR A 34 -5.72 2.39 0.94
CA TYR A 34 -4.30 2.68 0.77
C TYR A 34 -4.07 3.81 -0.25
N ASP A 35 -4.71 3.72 -1.42
CA ASP A 35 -4.59 4.72 -2.48
C ASP A 35 -5.10 6.10 -2.01
N ALA A 36 -6.20 6.14 -1.26
CA ALA A 36 -6.76 7.37 -0.68
C ALA A 36 -5.81 8.03 0.33
N ARG A 37 -5.23 7.23 1.24
CA ARG A 37 -4.22 7.72 2.18
C ARG A 37 -3.01 8.28 1.44
N ASP A 38 -2.45 7.52 0.51
CA ASP A 38 -1.24 7.95 -0.21
C ASP A 38 -1.50 9.21 -1.06
N ALA A 39 -2.69 9.38 -1.63
CA ALA A 39 -3.09 10.61 -2.30
C ALA A 39 -3.12 11.81 -1.35
N CYS A 40 -3.64 11.65 -0.12
CA CYS A 40 -3.57 12.70 0.90
C CYS A 40 -2.12 13.04 1.26
N LEU A 41 -1.29 12.02 1.52
CA LEU A 41 0.12 12.22 1.89
C LEU A 41 0.88 12.98 0.80
N VAL A 42 0.72 12.59 -0.47
CA VAL A 42 1.35 13.28 -1.62
C VAL A 42 0.89 14.74 -1.70
N LYS A 43 -0.41 15.00 -1.54
CA LYS A 43 -0.97 16.36 -1.58
C LYS A 43 -0.36 17.26 -0.51
N HIS A 44 -0.28 16.78 0.73
CA HIS A 44 0.27 17.56 1.84
C HIS A 44 1.80 17.69 1.79
N ALA A 45 2.51 16.66 1.31
CA ALA A 45 3.96 16.71 1.14
C ALA A 45 4.40 17.75 0.09
N ALA A 46 3.60 17.99 -0.95
CA ALA A 46 3.91 18.97 -2.00
C ALA A 46 4.12 20.39 -1.45
N SER A 47 3.45 20.75 -0.35
CA SER A 47 3.60 22.05 0.33
C SER A 47 4.99 22.26 0.96
N TYR A 48 5.79 21.19 1.09
CA TYR A 48 7.12 21.20 1.72
C TYR A 48 8.27 20.99 0.73
N ALA A 49 8.03 21.17 -0.58
CA ALA A 49 9.02 20.94 -1.63
C ALA A 49 10.30 21.80 -1.51
N VAL A 50 10.19 23.02 -0.97
CA VAL A 50 11.31 23.95 -0.75
C VAL A 50 11.66 24.12 0.74
N ASP A 51 11.01 23.35 1.60
CA ASP A 51 11.23 23.42 3.05
C ASP A 51 12.55 22.72 3.43
N GLY A 52 13.35 23.40 4.27
CA GLY A 52 14.65 22.91 4.73
C GLY A 52 14.61 22.15 6.07
N SER A 53 13.43 21.97 6.66
CA SER A 53 13.28 21.27 7.94
C SER A 53 13.54 19.78 7.78
N ASP A 54 13.88 19.11 8.89
CA ASP A 54 14.06 17.66 8.92
C ASP A 54 12.86 16.93 8.30
N ALA A 55 13.14 16.05 7.33
CA ALA A 55 12.10 15.37 6.55
C ALA A 55 11.23 14.45 7.41
N SER A 56 11.78 13.85 8.46
CA SER A 56 11.00 12.97 9.36
C SER A 56 10.00 13.76 10.20
N SER A 57 10.39 14.97 10.62
CA SER A 57 9.54 15.88 11.38
C SER A 57 8.40 16.43 10.52
N VAL A 58 8.68 16.80 9.28
CA VAL A 58 7.65 17.17 8.30
C VAL A 58 6.77 15.97 7.97
N GLY A 59 7.35 14.78 7.78
CA GLY A 59 6.62 13.53 7.54
C GLY A 59 5.59 13.23 8.63
N ARG A 60 5.95 13.41 9.90
CA ARG A 60 5.00 13.29 11.03
C ARG A 60 3.85 14.30 10.94
N SER A 61 4.13 15.56 10.58
CA SER A 61 3.09 16.59 10.39
C SER A 61 2.17 16.29 9.21
N VAL A 62 2.73 15.81 8.09
CA VAL A 62 1.97 15.37 6.91
C VAL A 62 1.09 14.16 7.25
N SER A 63 1.64 13.15 7.95
CA SER A 63 0.89 11.99 8.42
C SER A 63 -0.27 12.41 9.33
N SER A 64 -0.02 13.33 10.27
CA SER A 64 -1.06 13.88 11.15
C SER A 64 -2.16 14.63 10.38
N SER A 65 -1.83 15.28 9.26
CA SER A 65 -2.83 15.93 8.41
C SER A 65 -3.74 14.94 7.68
N CYS A 66 -3.30 13.69 7.53
CA CYS A 66 -4.01 12.59 6.85
C CYS A 66 -4.50 11.50 7.82
N GLU A 67 -4.76 11.85 9.09
CA GLU A 67 -5.26 10.90 10.08
C GLU A 67 -6.62 10.32 9.70
N ALA A 68 -7.49 11.07 9.03
CA ALA A 68 -8.81 10.60 8.63
C ALA A 68 -8.70 9.41 7.64
N GLU A 69 -7.87 9.56 6.61
CA GLU A 69 -7.59 8.51 5.62
C GLU A 69 -6.86 7.32 6.26
N THR A 70 -5.92 7.59 7.17
CA THR A 70 -5.21 6.54 7.92
C THR A 70 -6.17 5.73 8.80
N ASN A 71 -7.12 6.40 9.47
CA ASN A 71 -8.15 5.74 10.26
C ASN A 71 -9.12 4.91 9.39
N ALA A 72 -9.48 5.42 8.21
CA ALA A 72 -10.28 4.66 7.25
C ALA A 72 -9.54 3.40 6.75
N LEU A 73 -8.24 3.52 6.49
CA LEU A 73 -7.38 2.38 6.16
C LEU A 73 -7.33 1.36 7.30
N ILE A 74 -7.11 1.79 8.54
CA ILE A 74 -7.14 0.92 9.72
C ILE A 74 -8.49 0.18 9.80
N ALA A 75 -9.61 0.89 9.67
CA ALA A 75 -10.94 0.27 9.73
C ALA A 75 -11.14 -0.79 8.65
N SER A 76 -10.62 -0.57 7.43
CA SER A 76 -10.74 -1.54 6.33
C SER A 76 -9.77 -2.73 6.46
N SER A 77 -8.58 -2.52 7.01
CA SER A 77 -7.49 -3.51 7.06
C SER A 77 -7.45 -4.30 8.36
N ASN A 78 -8.07 -3.80 9.43
CA ASN A 78 -8.00 -4.35 10.77
C ASN A 78 -9.39 -4.63 11.37
N PRO A 79 -10.20 -5.53 10.76
CA PRO A 79 -11.58 -5.79 11.21
C PRO A 79 -11.67 -6.36 12.63
N HIS A 80 -10.58 -6.94 13.14
CA HIS A 80 -10.51 -7.51 14.49
C HIS A 80 -9.89 -6.57 15.53
N ASN A 81 -9.58 -5.33 15.16
CA ASN A 81 -9.01 -4.32 16.05
C ASN A 81 -7.71 -4.75 16.75
N ASP A 82 -6.85 -5.50 16.04
CA ASP A 82 -5.52 -5.86 16.52
C ASP A 82 -4.66 -4.58 16.70
N PRO A 83 -4.21 -4.25 17.92
CA PRO A 83 -3.44 -3.03 18.16
C PRO A 83 -2.11 -3.00 17.41
N THR A 84 -1.50 -4.16 17.12
CA THR A 84 -0.25 -4.26 16.36
C THR A 84 -0.45 -3.88 14.89
N VAL A 85 -1.57 -4.27 14.28
CA VAL A 85 -1.91 -3.87 12.91
C VAL A 85 -2.17 -2.36 12.83
N THR A 86 -2.91 -1.81 13.80
CA THR A 86 -3.14 -0.36 13.90
C THR A 86 -1.82 0.40 14.03
N ALA A 87 -0.92 -0.04 14.90
CA ALA A 87 0.38 0.59 15.08
C ALA A 87 1.23 0.53 13.79
N ALA A 88 1.26 -0.64 13.12
CA ALA A 88 1.98 -0.82 11.87
C ALA A 88 1.46 0.10 10.75
N ILE A 89 0.15 0.27 10.61
CA ILE A 89 -0.43 1.17 9.60
C ILE A 89 -0.09 2.63 9.90
N ARG A 90 -0.11 3.06 11.16
CA ARG A 90 0.31 4.41 11.54
C ARG A 90 1.78 4.65 11.24
N GLN A 91 2.64 3.69 11.57
CA GLN A 91 4.06 3.75 11.27
C GLN A 91 4.35 3.77 9.76
N ASP A 92 3.67 2.94 8.95
CA ASP A 92 3.78 2.98 7.48
C ASP A 92 3.34 4.34 6.93
N SER A 93 2.31 4.96 7.50
CA SER A 93 1.82 6.27 7.08
C SER A 93 2.85 7.37 7.33
N GLU A 94 3.51 7.39 8.49
CA GLU A 94 4.61 8.31 8.80
C GLU A 94 5.84 8.08 7.91
N PHE A 95 6.20 6.82 7.69
CA PHE A 95 7.31 6.44 6.83
C PHE A 95 7.08 6.90 5.38
N ARG A 96 5.90 6.64 4.83
CA ARG A 96 5.52 7.07 3.48
C ARG A 96 5.43 8.59 3.37
N ALA A 97 4.85 9.26 4.37
CA ALA A 97 4.82 10.72 4.43
C ALA A 97 6.24 11.31 4.29
N THR A 98 7.19 10.77 5.06
CA THR A 98 8.60 11.16 4.98
C THR A 98 9.17 10.91 3.58
N GLY A 99 8.89 9.75 2.98
CA GLY A 99 9.30 9.44 1.60
C GLY A 99 8.73 10.41 0.56
N PHE A 100 7.45 10.78 0.69
CA PHE A 100 6.82 11.76 -0.21
C PHE A 100 7.38 13.17 -0.03
N VAL A 101 7.74 13.56 1.19
CA VAL A 101 8.44 14.84 1.45
C VAL A 101 9.81 14.85 0.77
N LEU A 102 10.61 13.79 0.95
CA LEU A 102 11.90 13.66 0.27
C LEU A 102 11.74 13.70 -1.25
N LYS A 103 10.70 13.02 -1.78
CA LYS A 103 10.41 13.01 -3.22
C LYS A 103 10.03 14.40 -3.73
N ALA A 104 9.18 15.13 -3.00
CA ALA A 104 8.80 16.51 -3.35
C ALA A 104 10.00 17.46 -3.36
N ARG A 105 11.00 17.21 -2.51
CA ARG A 105 12.26 17.97 -2.43
C ARG A 105 13.32 17.54 -3.46
N GLY A 106 13.08 16.50 -4.24
CA GLY A 106 14.10 15.92 -5.14
C GLY A 106 15.24 15.20 -4.42
N GLN A 107 14.99 14.71 -3.20
CA GLN A 107 15.96 14.05 -2.31
C GLN A 107 15.69 12.53 -2.17
N TYR A 108 14.82 11.99 -3.03
CA TYR A 108 14.43 10.58 -3.02
C TYR A 108 15.11 9.86 -4.20
N ASN A 109 16.06 8.97 -3.88
CA ASN A 109 16.82 8.17 -4.85
C ASN A 109 16.20 6.79 -5.02
#